data_AF-A0A8C2S7I6-F1
#
_entry.id   AF-A0A8C2S7I6-F1
#
_cell.length_a   1.000
_cell.length_b   1.000
_cell.length_c   1.000
_cell.angle_alpha   90.00
_cell.angle_beta   90.00
_cell.angle_gamma   90.00
#
_symmetry.space_group_name_H-M   'P 1'
#
loop_
_entity.id
_entity.type
_entity.pdbx_description
1 polymer ?
#
loop_
_entity_poly.entity_id
_entity_poly.type
_entity_poly.pdbx_seq_one_letter_code
_entity_poly.pdbx_strand_id
1 'polypeptide(L)'
;MAEPTVCSFLTKVLCAHGGRMFLQDLRGHVELSEARLRDVLRQAGPDRFLLQEVEVCLLYNKGEALYGYCNLKDKCTKLHVCKSFVRGECRLQKCKRSHQLIHATSLELLQDQELEISSVVNFQIISTYKHMKLHKMLENKDNSASPAEHSQDLEKRGGHVAGAAEARPLVSGPAASAKKPRAGKP
;
A
#
# COMPACT_ATOMS: atom_id res chain seq x y z
N MET A 1 -10.04 19.81 -30.01
CA MET A 1 -8.97 18.80 -30.06
C MET A 1 -7.82 19.31 -29.21
N ALA A 2 -7.30 18.50 -28.29
CA ALA A 2 -6.14 18.90 -27.50
C ALA A 2 -4.93 19.18 -28.41
N GLU A 3 -4.13 20.20 -28.10
CA GLU A 3 -2.90 20.56 -28.83
C GLU A 3 -1.97 19.33 -28.95
N PRO A 4 -1.71 18.79 -30.17
CA PRO A 4 -0.94 17.56 -30.35
C PRO A 4 0.47 17.63 -29.76
N THR A 5 1.07 18.83 -29.75
CA THR A 5 2.41 19.11 -29.23
C THR A 5 2.46 18.94 -27.70
N VAL A 6 1.53 19.59 -26.98
CA VAL A 6 1.37 19.48 -25.51
C VAL A 6 1.09 18.03 -25.12
N CYS A 7 0.21 17.37 -25.87
CA CYS A 7 -0.13 15.98 -25.68
C CYS A 7 1.07 15.03 -25.78
N SER A 8 1.95 15.22 -26.76
CA SER A 8 3.18 14.43 -26.90
C SER A 8 4.14 14.69 -25.73
N PHE A 9 4.28 15.95 -25.34
CA PHE A 9 5.11 16.34 -24.19
C PHE A 9 4.65 15.69 -22.88
N LEU A 10 3.34 15.78 -22.57
CA LEU A 10 2.76 15.16 -21.38
C LEU A 10 2.98 13.63 -21.36
N THR A 11 2.85 12.97 -22.52
CA THR A 11 3.18 11.53 -22.63
C THR A 11 4.64 11.26 -22.28
N LYS A 12 5.59 12.06 -22.80
CA LYS A 12 7.02 11.90 -22.48
C LYS A 12 7.30 12.06 -20.99
N VAL A 13 6.74 13.09 -20.36
CA VAL A 13 6.89 13.34 -18.92
C VAL A 13 6.32 12.17 -18.11
N LEU A 14 5.09 11.75 -18.40
CA LEU A 14 4.49 10.62 -17.69
C LEU A 14 5.34 9.35 -17.85
N CYS A 15 5.76 9.01 -19.08
CA CYS A 15 6.58 7.83 -19.34
C CYS A 15 7.92 7.86 -18.58
N ALA A 16 8.61 9.01 -18.56
CA ALA A 16 9.86 9.19 -17.83
C ALA A 16 9.68 9.01 -16.31
N HIS A 17 8.49 9.28 -15.79
CA HIS A 17 8.14 9.13 -14.37
C HIS A 17 7.30 7.88 -14.10
N GLY A 18 7.51 6.81 -14.87
CA GLY A 18 6.88 5.51 -14.60
C GLY A 18 5.41 5.43 -15.00
N GLY A 19 4.93 6.33 -15.85
CA GLY A 19 3.62 6.32 -16.51
C GLY A 19 2.43 6.71 -15.64
N ARG A 20 2.64 7.31 -14.46
CA ARG A 20 1.57 7.84 -13.60
C ARG A 20 2.13 8.92 -12.68
N MET A 21 1.36 9.98 -12.44
CA MET A 21 1.80 11.11 -11.64
C MET A 21 0.57 11.83 -11.06
N PHE A 22 0.70 12.50 -9.90
CA PHE A 22 -0.35 13.40 -9.45
C PHE A 22 -0.43 14.61 -10.38
N LEU A 23 -1.62 15.15 -10.54
CA LEU A 23 -1.85 16.32 -11.38
C LEU A 23 -1.00 17.53 -10.93
N GLN A 24 -0.84 17.71 -9.62
CA GLN A 24 -0.02 18.78 -9.05
C GLN A 24 1.47 18.63 -9.39
N ASP A 25 2.00 17.41 -9.34
CA ASP A 25 3.39 17.13 -9.72
C ASP A 25 3.56 17.31 -11.24
N LEU A 26 2.62 16.84 -12.05
CA LEU A 26 2.65 16.98 -13.52
C LEU A 26 2.62 18.45 -13.95
N ARG A 27 1.85 19.27 -13.24
CA ARG A 27 1.81 20.72 -13.45
C ARG A 27 3.19 21.37 -13.27
N GLY A 28 4.05 20.85 -12.39
CA GLY A 28 5.41 21.34 -12.22
C GLY A 28 6.30 21.21 -13.47
N HIS A 29 5.89 20.40 -14.45
CA HIS A 29 6.61 20.20 -15.71
C HIS A 29 6.06 21.01 -16.89
N VAL A 30 4.94 21.72 -16.71
CA VAL A 30 4.28 22.48 -17.79
C VAL A 30 3.89 23.88 -17.35
N GLU A 31 4.02 24.84 -18.24
CA GLU A 31 3.57 26.22 -18.00
C GLU A 31 2.05 26.39 -18.22
N LEU A 32 1.25 25.52 -17.60
CA LEU A 32 -0.21 25.55 -17.68
C LEU A 32 -0.83 25.76 -16.29
N SER A 33 -1.96 26.48 -16.26
CA SER A 33 -2.81 26.46 -15.06
C SER A 33 -3.37 25.04 -14.84
N GLU A 34 -3.67 24.70 -13.60
CA GLU A 34 -4.20 23.37 -13.29
C GLU A 34 -5.51 23.09 -14.03
N ALA A 35 -6.39 24.11 -14.15
CA ALA A 35 -7.62 24.02 -14.93
C ALA A 35 -7.33 23.69 -16.40
N ARG A 36 -6.41 24.43 -17.04
CA ARG A 36 -6.04 24.18 -18.44
C ARG A 36 -5.38 22.83 -18.65
N LEU A 37 -4.57 22.37 -17.70
CA LEU A 37 -3.99 21.02 -17.76
C LEU A 37 -5.09 19.95 -17.68
N ARG A 38 -6.07 20.08 -16.78
CA ARG A 38 -7.21 19.16 -16.73
C ARG A 38 -7.99 19.15 -18.04
N ASP A 39 -8.25 20.31 -18.61
CA ASP A 39 -8.99 20.42 -19.87
C ASP A 39 -8.24 19.72 -21.02
N VAL A 40 -6.92 19.90 -21.10
CA VAL A 40 -6.08 19.21 -22.10
C VAL A 40 -6.12 17.70 -21.92
N LEU A 41 -6.02 17.21 -20.67
CA LEU A 41 -6.07 15.77 -20.37
C LEU A 41 -7.43 15.18 -20.74
N ARG A 42 -8.53 15.85 -20.37
CA ARG A 42 -9.90 15.43 -20.72
C ARG A 42 -10.14 15.41 -22.23
N GLN A 43 -9.73 16.47 -22.93
CA GLN A 43 -9.87 16.56 -24.39
C GLN A 43 -9.05 15.52 -25.14
N ALA A 44 -7.94 15.05 -24.57
CA ALA A 44 -7.14 13.97 -25.14
C ALA A 44 -7.77 12.58 -24.93
N GLY A 45 -8.71 12.46 -23.99
CA GLY A 45 -9.52 11.26 -23.74
C GLY A 45 -8.79 10.13 -22.98
N PRO A 46 -9.57 9.17 -22.47
CA PRO A 46 -9.07 8.05 -21.65
C PRO A 46 -8.16 7.09 -22.42
N ASP A 47 -8.26 7.04 -23.75
CA ASP A 47 -7.37 6.24 -24.62
C ASP A 47 -5.91 6.74 -24.57
N ARG A 48 -5.69 8.01 -24.21
CA ARG A 48 -4.35 8.59 -24.06
C ARG A 48 -3.98 8.85 -22.61
N PHE A 49 -4.90 9.43 -21.83
CA PHE A 49 -4.65 9.77 -20.44
C PHE A 49 -5.84 9.38 -19.56
N LEU A 50 -5.58 8.47 -18.63
CA LEU A 50 -6.52 8.21 -17.55
C LEU A 50 -6.36 9.29 -16.49
N LEU A 51 -7.44 10.04 -16.22
CA LEU A 51 -7.49 11.06 -15.19
C LEU A 51 -8.42 10.60 -14.06
N GLN A 52 -7.87 10.49 -12.85
CA GLN A 52 -8.67 10.20 -11.65
C GLN A 52 -9.01 11.54 -10.98
N GLU A 53 -10.30 11.89 -10.96
CA GLU A 53 -10.75 13.16 -10.39
C GLU A 53 -11.05 13.07 -8.89
N VAL A 54 -11.31 11.87 -8.38
CA VAL A 54 -11.52 11.63 -6.95
C VAL A 54 -10.19 11.62 -6.21
N GLU A 55 -10.07 12.48 -5.20
CA GLU A 55 -8.90 12.56 -4.34
C GLU A 55 -8.77 11.38 -3.38
N VAL A 56 -7.52 10.98 -3.08
CA VAL A 56 -7.22 10.01 -2.01
C VAL A 56 -7.25 10.69 -0.64
N CYS A 57 -7.93 10.08 0.32
CA CYS A 57 -7.94 10.55 1.70
C CYS A 57 -6.57 10.37 2.35
N LEU A 58 -5.88 11.47 2.64
CA LEU A 58 -4.57 11.43 3.29
C LEU A 58 -4.64 11.02 4.77
N LEU A 59 -5.76 11.32 5.46
CA LEU A 59 -5.97 10.94 6.86
C LEU A 59 -6.19 9.44 7.02
N TYR A 60 -6.94 8.83 6.10
CA TYR A 60 -7.04 7.36 6.00
C TYR A 60 -5.65 6.71 5.88
N ASN A 61 -4.73 7.40 5.19
CA ASN A 61 -3.38 6.90 4.99
C ASN A 61 -2.44 7.10 6.20
N LYS A 62 -2.90 7.59 7.35
CA LYS A 62 -2.10 7.79 8.58
C LYS A 62 -2.62 6.94 9.74
N GLY A 63 -1.72 6.39 10.57
CA GLY A 63 -2.06 5.58 11.75
C GLY A 63 -2.46 4.13 11.45
N GLU A 64 -2.54 3.29 12.48
CA GLU A 64 -2.76 1.83 12.32
C GLU A 64 -4.23 1.39 12.35
N ALA A 65 -5.14 2.29 12.74
CA ALA A 65 -6.56 1.99 12.80
C ALA A 65 -7.17 1.72 11.42
N LEU A 66 -8.32 1.04 11.39
CA LEU A 66 -9.04 0.64 10.18
C LEU A 66 -9.26 1.81 9.19
N TYR A 67 -9.64 2.98 9.71
CA TYR A 67 -9.85 4.20 8.93
C TYR A 67 -8.70 5.20 9.06
N GLY A 68 -7.55 4.76 9.57
CA GLY A 68 -6.45 5.65 9.92
C GLY A 68 -6.90 6.75 10.88
N TYR A 69 -6.55 8.00 10.55
CA TYR A 69 -7.00 9.20 11.27
C TYR A 69 -8.24 9.86 10.63
N CYS A 70 -8.90 9.20 9.67
CA CYS A 70 -10.11 9.75 9.06
C CYS A 70 -11.32 9.54 9.97
N ASN A 71 -11.81 10.62 10.57
CA ASN A 71 -12.98 10.59 11.45
C ASN A 71 -14.31 10.46 10.68
N LEU A 72 -14.31 10.76 9.38
CA LEU A 72 -15.51 10.68 8.54
C LEU A 72 -15.86 9.24 8.15
N LYS A 73 -14.90 8.30 8.22
CA LYS A 73 -15.11 6.87 7.92
C LYS A 73 -15.85 6.69 6.59
N ASP A 74 -16.97 5.98 6.58
CA ASP A 74 -17.76 5.71 5.37
C ASP A 74 -18.47 6.95 4.81
N LYS A 75 -18.51 8.05 5.57
CA LYS A 75 -19.03 9.35 5.12
C LYS A 75 -17.95 10.22 4.46
N CYS A 76 -16.72 9.72 4.32
CA CYS A 76 -15.66 10.47 3.66
C CYS A 76 -15.90 10.50 2.14
N THR A 77 -15.89 11.69 1.54
CA THR A 77 -16.02 11.87 0.09
C THR A 77 -14.71 11.61 -0.67
N LYS A 78 -13.61 11.35 0.06
CA LYS A 78 -12.29 11.04 -0.51
C LYS A 78 -12.03 9.54 -0.44
N LEU A 79 -11.26 9.05 -1.42
CA LEU A 79 -10.98 7.64 -1.60
C LEU A 79 -10.16 7.05 -0.43
N HIS A 80 -10.72 6.05 0.25
CA HIS A 80 -10.04 5.29 1.29
C HIS A 80 -9.22 4.13 0.70
N VAL A 81 -8.12 4.50 0.04
CA VAL A 81 -7.18 3.55 -0.58
C VAL A 81 -5.74 3.90 -0.25
N CYS A 82 -4.84 2.92 -0.41
CA CYS A 82 -3.41 3.10 -0.21
C CYS A 82 -2.85 4.14 -1.19
N LYS A 83 -2.38 5.28 -0.66
CA LYS A 83 -1.77 6.34 -1.47
C LYS A 83 -0.60 5.79 -2.30
N SER A 84 0.26 4.97 -1.70
CA SER A 84 1.42 4.40 -2.38
C SER A 84 1.01 3.44 -3.50
N PHE A 85 -0.10 2.71 -3.36
CA PHE A 85 -0.62 1.84 -4.42
C PHE A 85 -1.12 2.67 -5.62
N VAL A 86 -1.86 3.75 -5.35
CA VAL A 86 -2.30 4.72 -6.37
C VAL A 86 -1.13 5.49 -7.00
N ARG A 87 0.08 5.40 -6.45
CA ARG A 87 1.29 5.90 -7.10
C ARG A 87 2.11 4.82 -7.80
N GLY A 88 1.77 3.54 -7.60
CA GLY A 88 2.60 2.41 -8.06
C GLY A 88 3.89 2.23 -7.25
N GLU A 89 3.93 2.75 -6.02
CA GLU A 89 5.10 2.79 -5.14
C GLU A 89 4.91 1.96 -3.86
N CYS A 90 3.77 1.26 -3.70
CA CYS A 90 3.53 0.41 -2.53
C CYS A 90 4.46 -0.81 -2.57
N ARG A 91 5.34 -0.92 -1.56
CA ARG A 91 6.31 -2.01 -1.39
C ARG A 91 5.90 -3.05 -0.34
N LEU A 92 4.70 -2.92 0.22
CA LEU A 92 4.20 -3.80 1.27
C LEU A 92 3.44 -4.98 0.65
N GLN A 93 3.98 -6.20 0.80
CA GLN A 93 3.32 -7.44 0.34
C GLN A 93 1.94 -7.63 0.99
N LYS A 94 1.88 -7.35 2.30
CA LYS A 94 0.65 -7.36 3.10
C LYS A 94 0.31 -5.93 3.52
N CYS A 95 -0.13 -5.11 2.57
CA CYS A 95 -0.52 -3.74 2.86
C CYS A 95 -1.78 -3.70 3.75
N LYS A 96 -1.74 -2.91 4.83
CA LYS A 96 -2.88 -2.71 5.74
C LYS A 96 -3.98 -1.81 5.15
N ARG A 97 -3.70 -1.15 4.03
CA ARG A 97 -4.61 -0.21 3.36
C ARG A 97 -5.20 -0.84 2.12
N SER A 98 -6.42 -0.46 1.78
CA SER A 98 -7.13 -1.00 0.62
C SER A 98 -6.39 -0.71 -0.68
N HIS A 99 -6.27 -1.74 -1.53
CA HIS A 99 -5.83 -1.63 -2.93
C HIS A 99 -7.02 -1.73 -3.90
N GLN A 100 -8.26 -1.66 -3.40
CA GLN A 100 -9.49 -1.75 -4.19
C GLN A 100 -10.04 -0.35 -4.50
N LEU A 101 -9.83 0.13 -5.72
CA LEU A 101 -10.35 1.41 -6.23
C LEU A 101 -11.85 1.31 -6.57
N ILE A 102 -12.30 0.13 -7.01
CA ILE A 102 -13.67 -0.13 -7.47
C ILE A 102 -14.67 -0.03 -6.30
N HIS A 103 -14.31 -0.49 -5.10
CA HIS A 103 -15.18 -0.44 -3.93
C HIS A 103 -15.07 0.90 -3.18
N ALA A 104 -13.91 1.56 -3.26
CA ALA A 104 -13.70 2.82 -2.55
C ALA A 104 -14.35 4.01 -3.28
N THR A 105 -14.60 3.89 -4.57
CA THR A 105 -15.44 4.83 -5.31
C THR A 105 -16.85 4.25 -5.28
N SER A 106 -17.67 4.69 -4.31
CA SER A 106 -19.10 4.37 -4.32
C SER A 106 -19.65 4.65 -5.72
N LEU A 107 -20.43 3.73 -6.28
CA LEU A 107 -21.04 3.87 -7.60
C LEU A 107 -21.78 5.22 -7.74
N GLU A 108 -22.32 5.73 -6.63
CA GLU A 108 -22.97 7.04 -6.50
C GLU A 108 -22.01 8.21 -6.80
N LEU A 109 -20.75 8.13 -6.38
CA LEU A 109 -19.73 9.17 -6.63
C LEU A 109 -19.20 9.14 -8.07
N LEU A 110 -19.34 7.99 -8.75
CA LEU A 110 -19.07 7.81 -10.19
C LEU A 110 -20.25 8.25 -11.07
N GLN A 111 -21.44 8.43 -10.51
CA GLN A 111 -22.59 8.98 -11.22
C GLN A 111 -22.57 10.52 -11.21
N ASP A 112 -22.13 11.12 -10.09
CA ASP A 112 -22.07 12.58 -9.92
C ASP A 112 -20.84 13.23 -10.59
N GLN A 113 -19.76 12.48 -10.74
CA GLN A 113 -18.61 12.88 -11.55
C GLN A 113 -18.60 11.96 -12.74
N GLU A 114 -18.57 12.48 -13.97
CA GLU A 114 -18.64 11.77 -15.27
C GLU A 114 -17.48 10.78 -15.52
N LEU A 115 -17.11 10.00 -14.50
CA LEU A 115 -16.07 9.00 -14.49
C LEU A 115 -16.68 7.74 -15.09
N GLU A 116 -16.27 7.44 -16.31
CA GLU A 116 -16.65 6.21 -16.96
C GLU A 116 -16.19 5.02 -16.10
N ILE A 117 -17.09 4.06 -15.83
CA ILE A 117 -16.79 2.82 -15.08
C ILE A 117 -15.52 2.14 -15.64
N SER A 118 -15.36 2.17 -16.97
CA SER A 118 -14.17 1.69 -17.68
C SER A 118 -12.88 2.33 -17.17
N SER A 119 -12.86 3.64 -16.90
CA SER A 119 -11.66 4.35 -16.41
C SER A 119 -11.25 3.87 -15.02
N VAL A 120 -12.19 3.64 -14.11
CA VAL A 120 -11.91 3.13 -12.75
C VAL A 120 -11.34 1.71 -12.81
N VAL A 121 -11.94 0.87 -13.67
CA VAL A 121 -11.45 -0.50 -13.90
C VAL A 121 -10.04 -0.47 -14.50
N ASN A 122 -9.78 0.38 -15.49
CA ASN A 122 -8.47 0.57 -16.09
C ASN A 122 -7.42 1.02 -15.06
N PHE A 123 -7.79 1.96 -14.18
CA PHE A 123 -6.93 2.38 -13.07
C PHE A 123 -6.61 1.23 -12.11
N GLN A 124 -7.58 0.39 -11.79
CA GLN A 124 -7.38 -0.79 -10.97
C GLN A 124 -6.41 -1.75 -11.64
N ILE A 125 -6.63 -2.09 -12.92
CA ILE A 125 -5.80 -3.00 -13.70
C ILE A 125 -4.35 -2.51 -13.73
N ILE A 126 -4.13 -1.25 -14.12
CA ILE A 126 -2.79 -0.67 -14.24
C ILE A 126 -2.08 -0.62 -12.87
N SER A 127 -2.81 -0.24 -11.81
CA SER A 127 -2.24 -0.17 -10.47
C SER A 127 -1.85 -1.56 -9.94
N THR A 128 -2.70 -2.56 -10.14
CA THR A 128 -2.43 -3.96 -9.79
C THR A 128 -1.21 -4.50 -10.55
N TYR A 129 -1.14 -4.28 -11.86
CA TYR A 129 0.00 -4.71 -12.67
C TYR A 129 1.31 -4.09 -12.19
N LYS A 130 1.33 -2.77 -11.95
CA LYS A 130 2.53 -2.08 -11.45
C LYS A 130 2.94 -2.58 -10.07
N HIS A 131 1.99 -2.81 -9.18
CA HIS A 131 2.26 -3.34 -7.85
C HIS A 131 2.90 -4.73 -7.92
N MET A 132 2.33 -5.64 -8.71
CA MET A 132 2.89 -6.98 -8.89
C MET A 132 4.28 -6.95 -9.56
N LYS A 133 4.47 -6.09 -10.57
CA LYS A 133 5.77 -5.90 -11.21
C LYS A 133 6.82 -5.42 -10.23
N LEU A 134 6.48 -4.43 -9.38
CA LEU A 134 7.38 -3.91 -8.35
C LEU A 134 7.76 -5.00 -7.35
N HIS A 135 6.80 -5.78 -6.88
CA HIS A 135 7.05 -6.86 -5.94
C HIS A 135 7.94 -7.96 -6.52
N LYS A 136 7.69 -8.38 -7.76
CA LYS A 136 8.56 -9.30 -8.48
C LYS A 136 10.00 -8.78 -8.60
N MET A 137 10.18 -7.48 -8.84
CA MET A 137 11.51 -6.86 -8.89
C MET A 137 12.21 -6.85 -7.53
N LEU A 138 11.47 -6.63 -6.44
CA LEU A 138 12.01 -6.63 -5.08
C LEU A 138 12.41 -8.05 -4.65
N GLU A 139 11.54 -9.03 -4.87
CA GLU A 139 11.83 -10.45 -4.58
C GLU A 139 13.07 -10.95 -5.32
N ASN A 140 13.22 -10.60 -6.60
CA ASN A 140 14.41 -10.95 -7.38
C ASN A 140 15.68 -10.28 -6.84
N LYS A 141 15.58 -9.07 -6.30
CA LYS A 141 16.70 -8.35 -5.72
C LYS A 141 17.15 -8.99 -4.41
N ASP A 142 16.20 -9.40 -3.57
CA ASP A 142 16.49 -10.08 -2.31
C ASP A 142 17.14 -11.45 -2.57
N ASN A 143 16.70 -12.19 -3.60
CA ASN A 143 17.31 -13.47 -4.00
C ASN A 143 18.71 -13.33 -4.62
N SER A 144 19.01 -12.21 -5.26
CA SER A 144 20.33 -11.96 -5.88
C SER A 144 21.37 -11.44 -4.88
N ALA A 145 20.94 -11.07 -3.66
CA ALA A 145 21.79 -10.51 -2.61
C ALA A 145 22.21 -11.53 -1.53
N SER A 146 21.79 -12.79 -1.64
CA SER A 146 22.19 -13.85 -0.70
C SER A 146 23.67 -14.24 -0.91
N PRO A 147 24.53 -14.21 0.13
CA PRO A 147 25.85 -14.83 0.07
C PRO A 147 25.69 -16.35 -0.09
N ALA A 148 26.52 -16.96 -0.93
CA ALA A 148 26.64 -18.41 -1.00
C ALA A 148 27.12 -18.94 0.36
N GLU A 149 26.23 -19.59 1.11
CA GLU A 149 26.64 -20.42 2.24
C GLU A 149 27.32 -21.67 1.70
N HIS A 150 28.65 -21.65 1.72
CA HIS A 150 29.49 -22.80 1.43
C HIS A 150 29.64 -23.63 2.70
N SER A 151 29.16 -24.87 2.68
CA SER A 151 29.51 -25.91 3.63
C SER A 151 31.01 -25.97 3.83
N GLN A 152 31.47 -25.91 5.08
CA GLN A 152 32.69 -26.62 5.49
C GLN A 152 32.43 -27.37 6.78
N ASP A 153 32.10 -28.64 6.57
CA ASP A 153 32.43 -29.74 7.45
C ASP A 153 33.96 -29.78 7.65
N LEU A 154 34.43 -29.76 8.90
CA LEU A 154 35.69 -30.38 9.25
C LEU A 154 35.65 -30.92 10.68
N GLU A 155 35.68 -32.25 10.74
CA GLU A 155 35.73 -33.12 11.91
C GLU A 155 36.93 -32.92 12.86
N LYS A 156 36.63 -33.17 14.15
CA LYS A 156 37.39 -33.93 15.16
C LYS A 156 38.72 -33.40 15.75
N ARG A 157 38.68 -33.24 17.08
CA ARG A 157 39.58 -33.99 17.99
C ARG A 157 38.87 -34.38 19.29
N GLY A 158 38.79 -35.69 19.57
CA GLY A 158 38.25 -36.29 20.82
C GLY A 158 39.15 -36.03 22.03
N GLY A 159 38.85 -36.44 23.26
CA GLY A 159 37.81 -37.30 23.83
C GLY A 159 38.30 -37.77 25.23
N HIS A 160 37.37 -38.30 26.05
CA HIS A 160 37.52 -38.99 27.36
C HIS A 160 37.60 -38.12 28.63
N VAL A 161 36.97 -38.42 29.80
CA VAL A 161 36.07 -39.52 30.25
C VAL A 161 35.43 -39.16 31.62
N ALA A 162 34.16 -39.57 31.80
CA ALA A 162 33.36 -40.04 32.96
C ALA A 162 33.40 -39.45 34.41
N GLY A 163 32.19 -39.42 35.01
CA GLY A 163 31.89 -39.48 36.45
C GLY A 163 30.58 -38.73 36.80
N ALA A 164 29.38 -39.32 36.69
CA ALA A 164 28.63 -40.15 37.66
C ALA A 164 27.78 -39.40 38.71
N ALA A 165 26.50 -39.84 38.79
CA ALA A 165 25.54 -39.85 39.91
C ALA A 165 24.69 -38.61 40.31
N GLU A 166 23.39 -38.73 40.00
CA GLU A 166 22.19 -38.59 40.85
C GLU A 166 22.00 -37.39 41.83
N ALA A 167 20.86 -36.68 41.69
CA ALA A 167 19.73 -36.72 42.63
C ALA A 167 18.73 -35.54 42.42
N ARG A 168 17.44 -35.87 42.32
CA ARG A 168 16.27 -35.02 42.69
C ARG A 168 15.58 -35.79 43.82
N PRO A 169 14.93 -35.15 44.84
CA PRO A 169 13.61 -34.54 44.59
C PRO A 169 13.15 -33.38 45.53
N LEU A 170 12.14 -32.65 45.02
CA LEU A 170 10.90 -32.09 45.61
C LEU A 170 10.78 -31.56 47.06
N VAL A 171 9.79 -30.64 47.20
CA VAL A 171 8.96 -30.19 48.37
C VAL A 171 9.24 -28.73 48.75
N SER A 172 8.31 -27.82 49.08
CA SER A 172 6.84 -27.64 48.97
C SER A 172 6.52 -26.18 49.39
N GLY A 173 5.31 -25.67 49.07
CA GLY A 173 4.81 -24.31 49.39
C GLY A 173 4.60 -23.99 50.88
N PRO A 174 3.83 -22.93 51.23
CA PRO A 174 2.36 -23.00 51.10
C PRO A 174 1.66 -21.68 50.72
N ALA A 175 0.32 -21.74 50.73
CA ALA A 175 -0.67 -20.88 50.11
C ALA A 175 -1.63 -20.18 51.11
N ALA A 176 -2.50 -19.33 50.53
CA ALA A 176 -3.84 -18.88 51.00
C ALA A 176 -3.88 -17.61 51.91
N SER A 177 -4.93 -16.76 51.96
CA SER A 177 -6.31 -16.79 51.44
C SER A 177 -7.03 -15.42 51.64
N ALA A 178 -8.28 -15.36 51.14
CA ALA A 178 -9.44 -14.51 51.53
C ALA A 178 -9.63 -13.12 50.90
N LYS A 179 -10.85 -12.55 50.77
CA LYS A 179 -12.22 -12.94 50.33
C LYS A 179 -13.04 -11.62 50.38
N LYS A 180 -14.12 -11.57 49.57
CA LYS A 180 -15.06 -10.46 49.24
C LYS A 180 -15.88 -9.88 50.43
N PRO A 181 -16.67 -8.79 50.28
CA PRO A 181 -18.09 -8.93 49.87
C PRO A 181 -18.71 -7.80 48.99
N ARG A 182 -20.01 -7.94 48.68
CA ARG A 182 -20.89 -7.29 47.68
C ARG A 182 -21.75 -6.12 48.24
N ALA A 183 -22.34 -5.31 47.35
CA ALA A 183 -23.73 -4.75 47.34
C ALA A 183 -23.93 -4.04 45.98
N GLY A 184 -25.09 -3.83 45.33
CA GLY A 184 -26.53 -3.97 45.58
C GLY A 184 -27.26 -3.23 44.42
N LYS A 185 -28.50 -3.65 44.12
CA LYS A 185 -29.37 -3.40 42.95
C LYS A 185 -30.11 -2.03 43.01
N PRO A 186 -31.07 -1.63 42.11
CA PRO A 186 -32.05 -2.38 41.30
C PRO A 186 -31.70 -2.60 39.82
#